data_AF-A0A4Q6I8G1-F1
#
_entry.id   AF-A0A4Q6I8G1-F1
#
_cell.length_a   1.000
_cell.length_b   1.000
_cell.length_c   1.000
_cell.angle_alpha   90.00
_cell.angle_beta   90.00
_cell.angle_gamma   90.00
#
_symmetry.space_group_name_H-M   'P 1'
#
loop_
_entity.id
_entity.type
_entity.pdbx_description
1 polymer ?
#
loop_
_entity_poly.entity_id
_entity_poly.type
_entity_poly.pdbx_seq_one_letter_code
_entity_poly.pdbx_strand_id
1 'polypeptide(L)' 'MTLSKWLRQAAAEDGEEPGVTRSESAENRELKKRIRLLEQENEVLRRAAAYLSQANLPGKGSTRS' A
#
# COMPACT_ATOMS: atom_id res chain seq x y z
N MET A 1 -5.49 25.97 -17.35
CA MET A 1 -6.79 25.69 -16.70
C MET A 1 -7.87 26.44 -17.46
N THR A 2 -9.02 25.81 -17.72
CA THR A 2 -10.15 26.45 -18.43
C THR A 2 -11.41 26.35 -17.58
N LEU A 3 -12.32 27.32 -17.71
CA LEU A 3 -13.60 27.35 -16.99
C LEU A 3 -14.41 26.06 -17.15
N SER A 4 -14.38 25.47 -18.36
CA SER A 4 -15.03 24.19 -18.65
C SER A 4 -14.58 23.03 -17.77
N LYS A 5 -13.29 22.99 -17.38
CA LYS A 5 -12.79 21.97 -16.45
C LYS A 5 -13.32 22.17 -15.02
N TRP A 6 -13.49 23.42 -14.60
CA TRP A 6 -14.04 23.72 -13.28
C TRP A 6 -15.51 23.34 -13.18
N LEU A 7 -16.29 23.63 -14.23
CA LEU A 7 -17.70 23.25 -14.30
C LEU A 7 -17.88 21.72 -14.26
N ARG A 8 -17.07 20.98 -15.02
CA ARG A 8 -17.12 19.50 -14.96
C ARG A 8 -16.70 18.94 -13.60
N GLN A 9 -15.67 19.53 -12.98
CA GLN A 9 -15.27 19.08 -11.63
C GLN A 9 -16.40 19.35 -10.63
N ALA A 10 -17.05 20.51 -10.70
CA ALA A 10 -18.19 20.83 -9.83
C ALA A 10 -19.36 19.85 -10.06
N ALA A 11 -19.74 19.58 -11.30
CA ALA A 11 -20.76 18.59 -11.63
C ALA A 11 -20.42 17.18 -11.11
N ALA A 12 -19.13 16.81 -11.12
CA ALA A 12 -18.67 15.57 -10.51
C ALA A 12 -18.72 15.57 -8.98
N GLU A 13 -18.43 16.70 -8.31
CA GLU A 13 -18.62 16.82 -6.86
C GLU A 13 -20.11 16.76 -6.46
N ASP A 14 -20.98 17.34 -7.28
CA ASP A 14 -22.43 17.36 -7.07
C ASP A 14 -23.12 16.03 -7.46
N GLY A 15 -22.38 15.11 -8.08
CA GLY A 15 -22.88 13.80 -8.53
C GLY A 15 -23.73 13.85 -9.79
N GLU A 16 -23.76 14.99 -10.50
CA GLU A 16 -24.47 15.15 -11.77
C GLU A 16 -23.73 14.51 -12.94
N GLU A 17 -22.40 14.46 -12.89
CA GLU A 17 -21.56 13.76 -13.86
C GLU A 17 -20.68 12.69 -13.19
N PRO A 18 -20.40 11.58 -13.88
CA PRO A 18 -19.43 10.60 -13.39
C PRO A 18 -18.04 11.23 -13.32
N GLY A 19 -17.43 11.21 -12.13
CA GLY A 19 -16.09 11.71 -11.91
C GLY A 19 -15.60 11.40 -10.50
N VAL A 20 -14.29 11.52 -10.29
CA VAL A 20 -13.71 11.32 -8.96
C VAL A 20 -13.82 12.64 -8.20
N THR A 21 -14.56 12.59 -7.09
CA THR A 21 -14.69 13.70 -6.16
C THR A 21 -13.36 13.99 -5.47
N ARG A 22 -13.22 15.20 -4.93
CA ARG A 22 -12.05 15.56 -4.12
C ARG A 22 -11.91 14.66 -2.89
N SER A 23 -13.04 14.27 -2.30
CA SER A 23 -13.09 13.36 -1.15
C SER A 23 -12.50 11.99 -1.51
N GLU A 24 -12.98 11.38 -2.58
CA GLU A 24 -12.47 10.08 -3.06
C GLU A 24 -10.99 10.17 -3.46
N SER A 25 -10.55 11.28 -4.04
CA SER A 25 -9.14 11.49 -4.36
C SER A 25 -8.26 11.57 -3.09
N ALA A 26 -8.75 12.25 -2.05
CA ALA A 26 -8.06 12.35 -0.77
C ALA A 26 -7.97 10.99 -0.07
N GLU A 27 -9.08 10.25 -0.03
CA GLU A 27 -9.13 8.89 0.50
C GLU A 27 -8.17 7.96 -0.25
N ASN A 28 -8.20 7.98 -1.59
CA ASN A 28 -7.27 7.18 -2.41
C ASN A 28 -5.80 7.47 -2.10
N ARG A 29 -5.44 8.73 -1.83
CA ARG A 29 -4.07 9.08 -1.44
C ARG A 29 -3.72 8.50 -0.08
N GLU A 30 -4.63 8.54 0.87
CA GLU A 30 -4.41 8.00 2.21
C GLU A 30 -4.31 6.47 2.20
N LEU A 31 -5.20 5.80 1.47
CA LEU A 31 -5.13 4.35 1.25
C LEU A 31 -3.80 3.95 0.61
N LYS A 32 -3.33 4.68 -0.41
CA LYS A 32 -2.02 4.41 -1.03
C LYS A 32 -0.85 4.56 -0.06
N LYS A 33 -0.89 5.55 0.85
CA LYS A 33 0.13 5.67 1.91
C LYS A 33 0.07 4.49 2.87
N ARG A 34 -1.13 4.09 3.30
CA ARG A 34 -1.30 2.97 4.23
C ARG A 34 -0.83 1.65 3.63
N ILE A 35 -1.15 1.40 2.36
CA ILE A 35 -0.66 0.23 1.61
C ILE A 35 0.87 0.21 1.60
N ARG A 36 1.51 1.32 1.22
CA ARG A 36 2.98 1.39 1.18
C ARG A 36 3.62 1.10 2.55
N LEU A 37 3.04 1.60 3.63
CA LEU A 37 3.52 1.34 4.99
C LEU A 37 3.37 -0.15 5.34
N LEU A 38 2.21 -0.74 5.06
CA LEU A 38 1.94 -2.15 5.32
C LEU A 38 2.85 -3.08 4.50
N GLU A 39 3.19 -2.70 3.27
CA GLU A 39 4.15 -3.44 2.44
C GLU A 39 5.56 -3.43 3.06
N GLN A 40 5.99 -2.28 3.58
CA GLN A 40 7.28 -2.17 4.28
C GLN A 40 7.30 -3.00 5.56
N GLU A 41 6.24 -2.93 6.38
CA GLU A 41 6.11 -3.73 7.59
C GLU A 41 6.12 -5.23 7.27
N ASN A 42 5.39 -5.66 6.24
CA ASN A 42 5.42 -7.05 5.78
C ASN A 42 6.80 -7.50 5.33
N GLU A 43 7.55 -6.65 4.63
CA GLU A 43 8.90 -6.98 4.18
C GLU A 43 9.85 -7.16 5.37
N VAL A 44 9.75 -6.30 6.39
CA VAL A 44 10.52 -6.46 7.64
C VAL A 44 10.16 -7.78 8.32
N LEU A 45 8.88 -8.11 8.44
CA LEU A 45 8.41 -9.35 9.05
C LEU A 45 8.91 -10.59 8.28
N ARG A 46 8.85 -10.57 6.95
CA ARG A 46 9.38 -11.67 6.11
C ARG A 46 10.86 -11.89 6.32
N ARG A 47 11.65 -10.81 6.39
CA ARG A 47 13.10 -10.90 6.66
C ARG A 47 13.38 -11.44 8.05
N ALA A 48 12.65 -10.99 9.06
CA ALA A 48 12.77 -11.49 10.42
C ALA A 48 12.45 -12.99 10.51
N ALA A 49 11.37 -13.43 9.84
CA ALA A 49 11.00 -14.84 9.79
C ALA A 49 12.06 -15.70 9.08
N ALA A 50 12.66 -15.20 7.99
CA ALA A 50 13.74 -15.89 7.30
C ALA A 50 15.01 -16.00 8.16
N TYR A 51 15.33 -14.97 8.94
CA TYR A 51 16.46 -15.02 9.85
C TYR A 51 16.23 -16.03 10.99
N LEU A 52 15.04 -16.02 11.58
CA LEU A 52 14.67 -16.97 12.63
C LEU A 52 14.67 -18.41 12.12
N SER A 53 14.15 -18.66 10.92
CA SER A 53 14.15 -20.02 10.35
C SER A 53 15.57 -20.53 10.11
N GLN A 54 16.51 -19.68 9.69
CA GLN A 54 17.92 -20.03 9.53
C GLN A 54 18.60 -20.33 10.88
N ALA A 55 18.32 -19.54 11.92
CA ALA A 55 18.89 -19.74 13.26
C ALA A 55 18.48 -21.08 13.89
N ASN A 56 17.33 -21.63 13.48
CA ASN A 56 16.78 -22.88 13.99
C ASN A 56 17.16 -24.12 13.15
N LEU A 57 17.98 -23.97 12.10
CA LEU A 57 18.48 -25.13 11.34
C LEU A 57 19.65 -25.77 12.10
N PRO A 58 19.69 -27.12 12.26
CA PRO A 58 20.83 -27.79 12.83
C PRO A 58 22.06 -27.48 11.96
N GLY A 59 23.12 -26.97 12.60
CA GLY A 59 24.34 -26.56 11.91
C GLY A 59 24.83 -27.65 10.95
N LYS A 60 25.26 -27.24 9.76
CA LYS A 60 25.86 -28.11 8.74
C LYS A 60 27.14 -28.70 9.33
N GLY A 61 27.00 -29.83 10.01
CA GLY A 61 27.98 -30.37 10.95
C GLY A 61 27.42 -31.49 11.84
N SER A 62 26.10 -31.68 11.89
CA SER A 62 25.50 -32.89 12.49
C SER A 62 25.64 -34.11 11.56
N THR A 63 26.87 -34.47 11.18
CA THR A 63 27.19 -35.84 10.79
C THR A 63 27.28 -36.62 12.10
N ARG A 64 26.14 -37.14 12.57
CA ARG A 64 26.12 -38.06 13.70
C ARG A 64 26.55 -39.43 13.17
N SER A 65 27.70 -39.90 13.63
CA SER A 65 28.25 -41.24 13.41
C SER A 65 27.25 -42.34 13.71
#